data_AF-A0AAW5GFU3-F1
#
_entry.id   AF-A0AAW5GFU3-F1
#
_cell.length_a   1.000
_cell.length_b   1.000
_cell.length_c   1.000
_cell.angle_alpha   90.00
_cell.angle_beta   90.00
_cell.angle_gamma   90.00
#
_symmetry.space_group_name_H-M   'P 1'
#
loop_
_entity.id
_entity.type
_entity.pdbx_description
1 polymer ?
#
loop_
_entity_poly.entity_id
_entity_poly.type
_entity_poly.pdbx_seq_one_letter_code
_entity_poly.pdbx_strand_id
1 'polypeptide(L)'
;MSKDELTAQNIALWMHEQLEKDTCLYQDDVVDYLVKSGEESLLIENSEGNQVLGRPILDAFKKLTPDNVVWVRSGFYWRFRVAEDEPGRDARG
;
A
#
# COMPACT_ATOMS: atom_id res chain seq x y z
N MET A 1 -8.80 3.85 19.62
CA MET A 1 -7.89 3.44 18.54
C MET A 1 -6.61 2.94 19.18
N SER A 2 -6.10 1.78 18.76
CA SER A 2 -4.83 1.25 19.29
C SER A 2 -3.64 2.02 18.70
N LYS A 3 -2.44 1.85 19.27
CA LYS A 3 -1.20 2.41 18.72
C LYS A 3 -1.01 1.97 17.28
N ASP A 4 -1.15 0.68 17.02
CA ASP A 4 -0.93 0.09 15.69
C ASP A 4 -1.93 0.60 14.65
N GLU A 5 -3.18 0.87 15.05
CA GLU A 5 -4.19 1.46 14.17
C GLU A 5 -3.82 2.91 13.78
N LEU A 6 -3.30 3.70 14.73
CA LEU A 6 -2.82 5.05 14.46
C LEU A 6 -1.57 5.02 13.56
N THR A 7 -0.62 4.13 13.84
CA THR A 7 0.57 3.96 12.99
C THR A 7 0.17 3.55 11.58
N ALA A 8 -0.73 2.57 11.40
CA ALA A 8 -1.20 2.14 10.09
C ALA A 8 -1.85 3.29 9.29
N GLN A 9 -2.59 4.19 9.94
CA GLN A 9 -3.14 5.38 9.31
C GLN A 9 -2.05 6.36 8.87
N ASN A 10 -1.04 6.58 9.71
CA ASN A 10 0.10 7.44 9.36
C ASN A 10 0.90 6.87 8.17
N ILE A 11 1.09 5.55 8.12
CA ILE A 11 1.75 4.88 6.99
C ILE A 11 0.90 5.01 5.72
N ALA A 12 -0.42 4.81 5.81
CA ALA A 12 -1.31 4.98 4.66
C ALA A 12 -1.32 6.43 4.12
N LEU A 13 -1.24 7.43 5.00
CA LEU A 13 -1.06 8.83 4.61
C LEU A 13 0.27 9.04 3.89
N TRP A 14 1.36 8.51 4.44
CA TRP A 14 2.68 8.57 3.79
C TRP A 14 2.68 7.89 2.41
N MET A 15 2.05 6.71 2.28
CA MET A 15 1.89 6.01 1.00
C MET A 15 1.16 6.89 -0.02
N HIS A 16 0.11 7.59 0.39
CA HIS A 16 -0.61 8.52 -0.48
C HIS A 16 0.28 9.67 -0.96
N GLU A 17 1.05 10.27 -0.05
CA GLU A 17 1.98 11.34 -0.41
C GLU A 17 3.08 10.87 -1.38
N GLN A 18 3.59 9.64 -1.24
CA GLN A 18 4.54 9.10 -2.21
C GLN A 18 3.87 8.87 -3.56
N LEU A 19 2.66 8.29 -3.57
CA LEU A 19 1.91 8.06 -4.79
C LEU A 19 1.58 9.36 -5.53
N GLU A 20 1.24 10.44 -4.82
CA GLU A 20 1.02 11.76 -5.42
C GLU A 20 2.28 12.35 -6.06
N LYS A 21 3.47 12.07 -5.49
CA LYS A 21 4.76 12.56 -6.01
C LYS A 21 5.23 11.76 -7.21
N ASP A 22 5.18 10.43 -7.12
CA ASP A 22 5.85 9.53 -8.05
C ASP A 22 4.89 8.86 -9.05
N THR A 23 3.59 9.11 -8.92
CA THR A 23 2.47 8.56 -9.73
C THR A 23 2.28 7.04 -9.66
N CYS A 24 3.25 6.33 -9.08
CA CYS A 24 3.19 4.94 -8.69
C CYS A 24 3.94 4.72 -7.37
N LEU A 25 3.63 3.64 -6.67
CA LEU A 25 4.29 3.26 -5.42
C LEU A 25 4.44 1.74 -5.35
N TYR A 26 5.67 1.24 -5.32
CA TYR A 26 5.94 -0.20 -5.22
C TYR A 26 5.78 -0.68 -3.78
N GLN A 27 5.26 -1.90 -3.60
CA GLN A 27 5.14 -2.50 -2.26
C GLN A 27 6.49 -2.65 -1.57
N ASP A 28 7.53 -3.03 -2.32
CA ASP A 28 8.86 -3.21 -1.76
C ASP A 28 9.41 -1.89 -1.20
N ASP A 29 9.10 -0.74 -1.80
CA ASP A 29 9.47 0.58 -1.25
C ASP A 29 8.79 0.85 0.09
N VAL A 30 7.52 0.44 0.24
CA VAL A 30 6.78 0.59 1.50
C VAL A 30 7.32 -0.36 2.57
N VAL A 31 7.66 -1.60 2.20
CA VAL A 31 8.31 -2.57 3.10
C VAL A 31 9.66 -2.04 3.56
N ASP A 32 10.49 -1.55 2.64
CA ASP A 32 11.79 -0.93 2.92
C ASP A 32 11.67 0.25 3.89
N TYR A 33 10.66 1.09 3.68
CA TYR A 33 10.38 2.23 4.55
C TYR A 33 10.03 1.77 5.98
N LEU A 34 9.14 0.77 6.13
CA LEU A 34 8.73 0.23 7.42
C LEU A 34 9.87 -0.43 8.19
N VAL A 35 10.75 -1.17 7.50
CA VAL A 35 11.95 -1.76 8.09
C VAL A 35 12.90 -0.67 8.56
N LYS A 36 13.17 0.35 7.72
CA LYS A 36 14.05 1.47 8.09
C LYS A 36 13.49 2.32 9.23
N SER A 37 12.17 2.36 9.40
CA SER A 37 11.51 3.08 10.49
C SER A 37 11.31 2.26 11.77
N GLY A 38 11.65 0.97 11.78
CA GLY A 38 11.44 0.09 12.94
C GLY A 38 9.96 -0.25 13.21
N GLU A 39 9.13 -0.26 12.17
CA GLU A 39 7.69 -0.52 12.25
C GLU A 39 7.35 -1.90 11.64
N GLU A 40 8.26 -2.89 11.77
CA GLU A 40 8.10 -4.24 11.21
C GLU A 40 6.93 -5.01 11.83
N SER A 41 6.38 -4.57 12.97
CA SER A 41 5.15 -5.11 13.55
C SER A 41 3.93 -4.95 12.64
N LEU A 42 3.99 -4.04 11.68
CA LEU A 42 2.97 -3.84 10.66
C LEU A 42 3.20 -4.67 9.39
N LEU A 43 4.29 -5.44 9.33
CA LEU A 43 4.58 -6.39 8.27
C LEU A 43 4.10 -7.78 8.66
N ILE A 44 3.79 -8.59 7.65
CA ILE A 44 3.50 -10.01 7.81
C ILE A 44 4.38 -10.81 6.85
N GLU A 45 4.70 -12.05 7.21
CA GLU A 45 5.29 -13.00 6.28
C GLU A 45 4.16 -13.70 5.51
N ASN A 46 4.25 -13.71 4.17
CA ASN A 46 3.30 -14.45 3.35
C ASN A 46 3.69 -15.94 3.25
N SER A 47 2.89 -16.76 2.55
CA SER A 47 3.16 -18.21 2.42
C SER A 47 4.45 -18.57 1.68
N GLU A 48 5.09 -17.60 1.03
CA GLU A 48 6.34 -17.77 0.28
C GLU A 48 7.57 -17.31 1.08
N GLY A 49 7.38 -16.82 2.31
CA GLY A 49 8.46 -16.31 3.16
C GLY A 49 8.82 -14.84 2.91
N ASN A 50 8.02 -14.10 2.12
CA ASN A 50 8.27 -12.69 1.83
C ASN A 50 7.59 -11.79 2.86
N GLN A 51 8.27 -10.72 3.29
CA GLN A 51 7.66 -9.64 4.06
C GLN A 51 6.74 -8.82 3.17
N VAL A 52 5.48 -8.67 3.59
CA VAL A 52 4.45 -7.89 2.89
C VAL A 52 3.68 -7.01 3.87
N LEU A 53 2.94 -6.02 3.34
CA LEU A 53 2.16 -5.11 4.17
C LEU A 53 1.04 -5.85 4.92
N GLY A 54 0.96 -5.59 6.23
CA GLY A 54 -0.12 -6.06 7.06
C GLY A 54 -1.47 -5.44 6.67
N ARG A 55 -2.54 -6.19 6.97
CA ARG A 55 -3.92 -5.80 6.68
C ARG A 55 -4.31 -4.39 7.16
N PRO A 56 -3.90 -3.91 8.36
CA PRO A 56 -4.27 -2.58 8.83
C PRO A 56 -3.82 -1.44 7.89
N ILE A 57 -2.61 -1.52 7.33
CA ILE A 57 -2.10 -0.51 6.38
C ILE A 57 -2.93 -0.55 5.10
N LEU A 58 -3.13 -1.75 4.53
CA LEU A 58 -3.87 -1.93 3.29
C LEU A 58 -5.31 -1.44 3.40
N ASP A 59 -5.98 -1.71 4.52
CA ASP A 59 -7.35 -1.25 4.75
C ASP A 59 -7.41 0.27 4.98
N ALA A 60 -6.44 0.86 5.68
CA ALA A 60 -6.33 2.31 5.85
C ALA A 60 -6.09 3.01 4.50
N PHE A 61 -5.16 2.50 3.69
CA PHE A 61 -4.85 3.05 2.37
C PHE A 61 -6.04 2.92 1.42
N LYS A 62 -6.70 1.75 1.41
CA LYS A 62 -7.91 1.54 0.61
C LYS A 62 -9.04 2.53 0.97
N LYS A 63 -9.22 2.83 2.26
CA LYS A 63 -10.20 3.82 2.74
C LYS A 63 -9.83 5.25 2.32
N LEU A 64 -8.54 5.58 2.34
CA LEU A 64 -8.03 6.89 1.95
C LEU A 64 -8.18 7.14 0.43
N THR A 65 -8.03 6.08 -0.38
CA THR A 65 -8.10 6.17 -1.84
C THR A 65 -9.28 5.35 -2.38
N PRO A 66 -10.55 5.74 -2.16
CA PRO A 66 -11.70 4.89 -2.47
C PRO A 66 -11.87 4.58 -3.97
N ASP A 67 -11.51 5.50 -4.86
CA ASP A 67 -11.98 5.47 -6.26
C ASP A 67 -10.86 5.50 -7.30
N ASN A 68 -9.78 6.21 -6.99
CA ASN A 68 -8.78 6.66 -7.96
C ASN A 68 -7.48 5.86 -7.93
N VAL A 69 -7.33 4.85 -7.08
CA VAL A 69 -6.10 4.06 -6.96
C VAL A 69 -6.39 2.57 -7.18
N VAL A 70 -5.55 1.97 -8.01
CA VAL A 70 -5.57 0.56 -8.38
C VAL A 70 -4.24 -0.09 -8.04
N TRP A 71 -4.27 -1.41 -7.86
CA TRP A 71 -3.14 -2.28 -7.59
C TRP A 71 -2.79 -3.07 -8.85
N VAL A 72 -1.53 -3.00 -9.29
CA VAL A 72 -1.03 -3.73 -10.45
C VAL A 72 -0.32 -4.99 -9.98
N ARG A 73 -1.03 -6.12 -10.04
CA ARG A 73 -0.57 -7.40 -9.47
C ARG A 73 0.73 -7.93 -10.10
N SER A 74 0.96 -7.69 -11.40
CA SER A 74 2.15 -8.19 -12.10
C SER A 74 3.44 -7.49 -11.69
N GLY A 75 3.37 -6.25 -11.20
CA GLY A 75 4.52 -5.45 -10.79
C GLY A 75 4.54 -5.09 -9.30
N PHE A 76 3.54 -5.52 -8.54
CA PHE A 76 3.39 -5.22 -7.11
C PHE A 76 3.48 -3.71 -6.79
N TYR A 77 2.70 -2.88 -7.50
CA TYR A 77 2.64 -1.44 -7.23
C TYR A 77 1.22 -0.86 -7.29
N TRP A 78 1.02 0.23 -6.57
CA TRP A 78 -0.17 1.07 -6.70
C TRP A 78 0.07 2.17 -7.73
N ARG A 79 -0.96 2.54 -8.48
CA ARG A 79 -0.96 3.72 -9.34
C ARG A 79 -2.35 4.37 -9.36
N PHE A 80 -2.42 5.59 -9.88
CA PHE A 80 -3.72 6.19 -10.20
C PHE A 80 -4.43 5.42 -11.31
N ARG A 81 -5.77 5.41 -11.24
CA ARG A 81 -6.66 4.81 -12.22
C ARG A 81 -6.52 5.53 -13.57
N VAL A 82 -6.53 4.77 -14.65
CA VAL A 82 -6.67 5.25 -16.04
C VAL A 82 -8.02 4.84 -16.60
N ALA A 83 -8.40 5.38 -17.77
CA ALA A 83 -9.71 5.16 -18.36
C ALA A 83 -9.96 3.69 -18.75
N GLU A 84 -8.89 2.95 -19.01
CA GLU A 84 -8.89 1.55 -19.43
C GLU A 84 -9.00 0.57 -18.26
N ASP A 85 -8.89 1.03 -17.01
CA ASP A 85 -9.00 0.16 -15.85
C ASP A 85 -10.42 -0.32 -15.62
N GLU A 86 -10.56 -1.63 -15.48
CA GLU A 86 -11.82 -2.27 -15.10
C GLU A 86 -12.31 -1.79 -13.71
N PRO A 87 -13.62 -1.91 -13.44
CA PRO A 87 -14.15 -1.72 -12.10
C PRO A 87 -13.44 -2.63 -11.09
N GLY A 88 -13.19 -2.11 -9.89
CA GLY A 88 -12.51 -2.84 -8.82
C GLY A 88 -11.13 -2.27 -8.50
N ARG A 89 -10.33 -3.05 -7.78
CA ARG A 89 -9.05 -2.60 -7.22
C ARG A 89 -7.84 -3.12 -7.97
N ASP A 90 -7.99 -4.20 -8.73
CA ASP A 90 -6.89 -4.78 -9.48
C ASP A 90 -6.90 -4.22 -10.89
N ALA A 91 -5.76 -3.71 -11.34
CA ALA A 91 -5.53 -3.32 -12.71
C ALA A 91 -4.71 -4.38 -13.43
N ARG A 92 -4.91 -4.46 -14.75
CA ARG A 92 -3.99 -5.18 -15.64
C ARG A 92 -2.77 -4.29 -15.84
N GLY A 93 -1.58 -4.88 -15.68
CA GLY A 93 -0.31 -4.21 -15.95
C GLY A 93 -0.05 -4.04 -17.44
#